data_AF-A0A938KYN7-F1
#
_entry.id   AF-A0A938KYN7-F1
#
_cell.length_a   1.000
_cell.length_b   1.000
_cell.length_c   1.000
_cell.angle_alpha   90.00
_cell.angle_beta   90.00
_cell.angle_gamma   90.00
#
_symmetry.space_group_name_H-M   'P 1'
#
loop_
_entity.id
_entity.type
_entity.pdbx_description
1 polymer ?
#
loop_
_entity_poly.entity_id
_entity_poly.type
_entity_poly.pdbx_seq_one_letter_code
_entity_poly.pdbx_strand_id
1 'polypeptide(L)' 'MHGAIQMRIFVGAVVLLSAAVLAYIYAFPPPSMRVSRDGVPHFTPPTVHPETGEAIEVDRLVRHFKGVKP' A
#
# COMPACT_ATOMS: atom_id res chain seq x y z
N MET A 1 -1.61 -38.54 23.04
CA MET A 1 -2.51 -37.37 23.22
C MET A 1 -1.78 -36.02 23.34
N HIS A 2 -0.43 -35.97 23.44
CA HIS A 2 0.33 -34.71 23.57
C HIS A 2 0.46 -33.89 22.27
N GLY A 3 0.58 -34.55 21.11
CA GLY A 3 0.78 -33.85 19.82
C GLY A 3 -0.41 -32.99 19.37
N ALA A 4 -1.64 -33.39 19.68
CA ALA A 4 -2.83 -32.62 19.31
C ALA A 4 -2.92 -31.28 20.06
N ILE A 5 -2.50 -31.26 21.33
CA ILE A 5 -2.46 -30.04 22.15
C ILE A 5 -1.34 -29.11 21.66
N GLN A 6 -0.15 -29.66 21.40
CA GLN A 6 0.98 -28.91 20.84
C GLN A 6 0.61 -28.25 19.50
N MET A 7 -0.05 -29.00 18.60
CA MET A 7 -0.50 -28.48 17.31
C MET A 7 -1.53 -27.36 17.46
N ARG A 8 -2.49 -27.50 18.39
CA ARG A 8 -3.48 -26.46 18.66
C ARG A 8 -2.85 -25.18 19.20
N ILE A 9 -1.89 -25.29 20.11
CA ILE A 9 -1.14 -24.15 20.64
C ILE A 9 -0.35 -23.47 19.52
N PHE A 10 0.36 -24.25 18.70
CA PHE A 10 1.12 -23.73 17.57
C PHE A 10 0.23 -22.96 16.59
N VAL A 11 -0.87 -23.57 16.15
CA VAL A 11 -1.82 -22.92 15.23
C VAL A 11 -2.42 -21.67 15.86
N GLY A 12 -2.83 -21.73 17.14
CA GLY A 12 -3.34 -20.57 17.86
C GLY A 12 -2.33 -19.41 17.90
N ALA A 13 -1.06 -19.71 18.20
CA ALA A 13 0.00 -18.72 18.21
C ALA A 13 0.23 -18.09 16.82
N VAL A 14 0.25 -18.90 15.76
CA VAL A 14 0.41 -18.43 14.38
C VAL A 14 -0.76 -17.51 14.00
N VAL A 15 -2.01 -17.90 14.28
CA VAL A 15 -3.18 -17.07 13.96
C VAL A 15 -3.11 -15.73 14.69
N LEU A 16 -2.81 -15.74 15.99
CA LEU A 16 -2.70 -14.52 16.78
C LEU A 16 -1.59 -13.60 16.25
N LEU A 17 -0.41 -14.18 15.95
CA LEU A 17 0.71 -13.43 15.40
C LEU A 17 0.37 -12.84 14.03
N SER A 18 -0.21 -13.63 13.13
CA SER A 18 -0.61 -13.17 11.79
C SER A 18 -1.64 -12.05 11.87
N ALA A 19 -2.67 -12.20 12.72
CA ALA A 19 -3.67 -11.16 12.91
C ALA A 19 -3.06 -9.86 13.47
N ALA A 20 -2.16 -9.97 14.46
CA ALA A 20 -1.47 -8.83 15.04
C ALA A 20 -0.59 -8.10 14.01
N VAL A 21 0.16 -8.83 13.19
CA VAL A 21 1.02 -8.25 12.14
C VAL A 21 0.18 -7.56 11.07
N LEU A 22 -0.93 -8.17 10.63
CA LEU A 22 -1.83 -7.55 9.67
C LEU A 22 -2.47 -6.27 10.22
N ALA A 23 -2.93 -6.31 11.47
CA ALA A 23 -3.44 -5.12 12.15
C ALA A 23 -2.38 -4.01 12.26
N TYR A 24 -1.13 -4.39 12.56
CA TYR A 24 0.00 -3.45 12.60
C TYR A 24 0.27 -2.81 11.24
N ILE A 25 0.36 -3.61 10.17
CA ILE A 25 0.60 -3.10 8.80
C ILE A 25 -0.54 -2.18 8.36
N TYR A 26 -1.78 -2.48 8.73
CA TYR A 26 -2.92 -1.62 8.42
C TYR A 26 -2.87 -0.28 9.17
N ALA A 27 -2.51 -0.30 10.46
CA ALA A 27 -2.37 0.91 11.28
C ALA A 27 -1.14 1.75 10.90
N PHE A 28 -0.05 1.09 10.49
CA PHE A 28 1.22 1.71 10.13
C PHE A 28 1.65 1.25 8.73
N PRO A 29 0.97 1.74 7.68
CA PRO A 29 1.21 1.28 6.33
C PRO A 29 2.63 1.58 5.87
N PRO A 30 3.34 0.58 5.31
CA PRO A 30 4.63 0.82 4.69
C PRO A 30 4.47 1.80 3.51
N PRO A 31 5.56 2.46 3.07
CA PRO A 31 5.51 3.42 1.97
C PRO A 31 4.84 2.89 0.69
N SER A 32 4.94 1.58 0.41
CA SER A 32 4.30 0.93 -0.75
C SER A 32 2.78 0.93 -0.72
N MET A 33 2.17 1.06 0.45
CA MET A 33 0.72 1.08 0.62
C MET A 33 0.16 2.51 0.72
N ARG A 34 1.03 3.53 0.64
CA ARG A 34 0.59 4.92 0.67
C ARG A 34 0.02 5.32 -0.69
N VAL A 35 -1.02 6.13 -0.64
CA VAL A 35 -1.67 6.73 -1.81
C VAL A 35 -1.79 8.23 -1.59
N SER A 36 -1.79 9.00 -2.68
CA SER A 36 -2.09 10.44 -2.64
C SER A 36 -3.55 10.68 -2.24
N ARG A 37 -3.92 11.93 -1.96
CA ARG A 37 -5.32 12.33 -1.69
C ARG A 37 -6.27 11.91 -2.83
N ASP A 38 -5.75 11.88 -4.05
CA ASP A 38 -6.51 11.53 -5.25
C ASP A 38 -6.43 10.03 -5.59
N GLY A 39 -5.81 9.22 -4.72
CA GLY A 39 -5.74 7.76 -4.85
C GLY A 39 -4.55 7.26 -5.66
N VAL A 40 -3.58 8.11 -6.02
CA VAL A 40 -2.40 7.69 -6.81
C VAL A 40 -1.42 6.94 -5.90
N PRO A 41 -1.07 5.67 -6.20
CA PRO A 41 -0.08 4.92 -5.40
C PRO A 41 1.28 5.61 -5.34
N HIS A 42 1.94 5.56 -4.18
CA HIS A 42 3.21 6.26 -3.94
C HIS A 42 4.35 5.84 -4.89
N PHE A 43 4.35 4.58 -5.35
CA PHE A 43 5.33 4.06 -6.30
C PHE A 43 4.83 4.03 -7.75
N THR A 44 3.84 4.86 -8.08
CA THR A 44 3.42 5.02 -9.47
C THR A 44 4.57 5.69 -10.23
N PRO A 45 5.07 5.06 -11.31
CA PRO A 45 6.13 5.69 -12.10
C PRO A 45 5.60 6.93 -12.81
N PRO A 46 6.45 7.95 -13.02
CA PRO A 46 6.07 9.12 -13.80
C PRO A 46 5.80 8.73 -15.27
N THR A 47 4.96 9.51 -15.94
CA THR A 47 4.63 9.36 -17.36
C THR A 47 5.39 10.38 -18.20
N VAL A 48 5.73 10.06 -19.45
CA VAL A 48 6.45 10.98 -20.34
C VAL A 48 5.50 11.96 -21.03
N HIS A 49 5.84 13.24 -21.05
CA HIS A 49 5.15 14.24 -21.86
C HIS A 49 5.41 13.95 -23.35
N PRO A 50 4.38 13.76 -24.19
CA PRO A 50 4.58 13.33 -25.57
C PRO A 50 5.35 14.35 -26.42
N GLU A 51 5.10 15.64 -26.22
CA GLU A 51 5.77 16.71 -27.00
C GLU A 51 7.17 17.08 -26.48
N THR A 52 7.37 17.17 -25.15
CA THR A 52 8.62 17.68 -24.58
C THR A 52 9.57 16.60 -24.06
N GLY A 53 9.09 15.36 -23.88
CA GLY A 53 9.85 14.28 -23.28
C GLY A 53 10.02 14.38 -21.75
N GLU A 54 9.43 15.38 -21.09
CA GLU A 54 9.54 15.59 -19.65
C GLU A 54 8.85 14.46 -18.85
N ALA A 55 9.45 14.04 -17.73
CA ALA A 55 8.81 13.11 -16.80
C ALA A 55 7.78 13.85 -15.94
N ILE A 56 6.53 13.41 -15.99
CA ILE A 56 5.40 14.01 -15.31
C ILE A 56 4.83 13.03 -14.28
N GLU A 57 4.80 13.48 -13.02
CA GLU A 57 4.10 12.76 -11.95
C GLU A 57 2.63 12.56 -12.26
N VAL A 58 2.14 11.32 -12.12
CA VAL A 58 0.74 10.97 -12.42
C VAL A 58 -0.24 11.78 -11.57
N ASP A 59 0.14 12.11 -10.33
CA ASP A 59 -0.65 12.94 -9.42
C ASP A 59 -0.87 14.37 -9.98
N ARG A 60 0.10 14.92 -10.71
CA ARG A 60 -0.04 16.21 -11.41
C ARG A 60 -1.06 16.11 -12.54
N LEU A 61 -1.06 15.01 -13.29
CA LEU A 61 -2.03 14.76 -14.36
C LEU A 61 -3.45 14.66 -13.79
N VAL A 62 -3.63 13.89 -12.71
CA VAL A 62 -4.94 13.73 -12.07
C VAL A 62 -5.49 15.07 -11.57
N ARG A 63 -4.66 15.89 -10.91
CA ARG A 63 -5.06 17.24 -10.48
C ARG A 63 -5.44 18.13 -11.66
N HIS A 64 -4.66 18.09 -12.73
CA HIS A 64 -4.94 18.84 -13.95
C HIS A 64 -6.31 18.48 -14.55
N PHE A 65 -6.61 17.19 -14.72
CA PHE A 65 -7.91 16.73 -15.22
C PHE A 65 -9.08 17.05 -14.28
N LYS A 66 -8.84 17.13 -12.97
CA LYS A 66 -9.84 17.56 -11.97
C LYS A 66 -10.06 19.07 -11.96
N GLY A 67 -9.35 19.85 -12.77
CA GLY A 67 -9.44 21.31 -12.80
C GLY A 67 -8.80 22.00 -11.61
N VAL A 68 -8.03 21.26 -10.79
CA VAL A 68 -7.20 21.85 -9.75
C VAL A 68 -5.99 22.46 -10.45
N LYS A 69 -5.83 23.79 -10.36
CA LYS A 69 -4.66 24.46 -10.94
C LYS A 69 -3.37 23.84 -10.37
N PRO A 70 -2.36 23.62 -11.23
CA PRO A 70 -1.11 22.98 -10.84
C PRO A 70 -0.36 23.77 -9.76
#